data_AF-A0A924KLR8-F1
#
_entry.id   AF-A0A924KLR8-F1
#
_cell.length_a   1.000
_cell.length_b   1.000
_cell.length_c   1.000
_cell.angle_alpha   90.00
_cell.angle_beta   90.00
_cell.angle_gamma   90.00
#
_symmetry.space_group_name_H-M   'P 1'
#
loop_
_entity.id
_entity.type
_entity.pdbx_description
1 polymer ?
#
loop_
_entity_poly.entity_id
_entity_poly.type
_entity_poly.pdbx_seq_one_letter_code
_entity_poly.pdbx_strand_id
1 'polypeptide(L)'
;MSAEKTLALLWAHGFTVSLADENGLKVTPSSTLHPDLRDMLKAQKAEIVQLLVASKATTAKLMAAAMRRCDQFNDGDAARQDMRREVLETLPELRQDLLDYFLSKPPT
;
A
#
# COMPACT_ATOMS: atom_id res chain seq x y z
N MET A 1 4.94 -18.50 10.71
CA MET A 1 4.19 -17.67 9.74
C MET A 1 4.69 -16.23 9.88
N SER A 2 4.88 -15.44 8.82
CA SER A 2 5.26 -14.01 8.94
C SER A 2 4.03 -13.11 8.74
N ALA A 3 4.13 -11.84 9.13
CA ALA A 3 3.05 -10.86 8.93
C ALA A 3 2.66 -10.69 7.46
N GLU A 4 3.62 -10.71 6.51
CA GLU A 4 3.31 -10.64 5.08
C GLU A 4 2.53 -11.88 4.62
N LYS A 5 2.95 -13.08 5.07
CA LYS A 5 2.25 -14.33 4.73
C LYS A 5 0.83 -14.38 5.29
N THR A 6 0.62 -13.84 6.48
CA THR A 6 -0.72 -13.73 7.09
C THR A 6 -1.62 -12.78 6.29
N LEU A 7 -1.11 -11.62 5.87
CA LEU A 7 -1.84 -10.70 4.99
C LEU A 7 -2.16 -11.33 3.64
N ALA A 8 -1.18 -11.96 2.98
CA ALA A 8 -1.36 -12.62 1.69
C ALA A 8 -2.41 -13.74 1.77
N LEU A 9 -2.40 -14.54 2.84
CA LEU A 9 -3.40 -15.57 3.08
C LEU A 9 -4.80 -14.96 3.23
N LEU A 10 -4.95 -13.92 4.04
CA LEU A 10 -6.25 -13.26 4.25
C LEU A 10 -6.80 -12.66 2.95
N TRP A 11 -5.96 -11.97 2.16
CA TRP A 11 -6.35 -11.44 0.86
C TRP A 11 -6.75 -12.55 -0.12
N ALA A 12 -6.02 -13.66 -0.16
CA ALA A 12 -6.35 -14.82 -0.99
C ALA A 12 -7.70 -15.46 -0.60
N HIS A 13 -8.08 -15.37 0.68
CA HIS A 13 -9.39 -15.82 1.18
C HIS A 13 -10.50 -14.74 1.05
N GLY A 14 -10.24 -13.64 0.36
CA GLY A 14 -11.23 -12.58 0.10
C GLY A 14 -11.44 -11.62 1.27
N PHE A 15 -10.58 -11.64 2.29
CA PHE A 15 -10.60 -10.65 3.35
C PHE A 15 -9.75 -9.45 2.97
N THR A 16 -10.29 -8.25 3.12
CA THR A 16 -9.51 -7.01 3.11
C THR A 16 -9.04 -6.70 4.52
N VAL A 17 -7.73 -6.55 4.70
CA VAL A 17 -7.11 -6.05 5.93
C VAL A 17 -6.58 -4.65 5.70
N SER A 18 -6.94 -3.71 6.57
CA SER A 18 -6.57 -2.29 6.48
C SER A 18 -6.35 -1.69 7.87
N LEU A 19 -5.71 -0.52 7.94
CA LEU A 19 -5.61 0.24 9.18
C LEU A 19 -6.97 0.88 9.52
N ALA A 20 -7.48 0.64 10.73
CA ALA A 20 -8.64 1.35 11.27
C ALA A 20 -8.23 2.73 11.81
N ASP A 21 -7.08 2.77 12.47
CA ASP A 21 -6.40 3.94 13.04
C ASP A 21 -4.89 3.63 13.07
N GLU A 22 -4.10 4.41 13.80
CA GLU A 22 -2.63 4.25 13.88
C GLU A 22 -2.20 2.88 14.42
N ASN A 23 -3.03 2.22 15.25
CA ASN A 23 -2.73 0.94 15.90
C ASN A 23 -3.82 -0.12 15.72
N GLY A 24 -4.91 0.21 15.03
CA GLY A 24 -6.08 -0.64 14.81
C GLY A 24 -6.04 -1.34 13.46
N LEU A 25 -6.47 -2.61 13.43
CA LEU A 25 -6.72 -3.34 12.19
C LEU A 25 -8.23 -3.45 11.96
N LYS A 26 -8.65 -3.13 10.74
CA LYS A 26 -9.99 -3.39 10.22
C LYS A 26 -9.93 -4.53 9.21
N VAL A 27 -10.73 -5.56 9.43
CA VAL A 27 -10.86 -6.72 8.55
C VAL A 27 -12.29 -6.80 8.02
N THR A 28 -12.45 -6.92 6.72
CA THR A 28 -13.75 -7.00 6.04
C THR A 28 -13.75 -8.14 5.01
N PRO A 29 -14.78 -8.99 4.94
CA PRO A 29 -15.90 -9.10 5.88
C PRO A 29 -15.46 -9.68 7.24
N SER A 30 -15.91 -9.08 8.34
CA SER A 30 -15.55 -9.55 9.69
C SER A 30 -16.39 -10.74 10.17
N SER A 31 -17.57 -10.94 9.58
CA SER A 31 -18.55 -11.96 9.96
C SER A 31 -18.11 -13.38 9.64
N THR A 32 -17.23 -13.55 8.64
CA THR A 32 -16.71 -14.86 8.21
C THR A 32 -15.29 -15.13 8.71
N LEU A 33 -14.73 -14.24 9.56
CA LEU A 33 -13.39 -14.39 10.09
C LEU A 33 -13.34 -15.48 11.17
N HIS A 34 -12.76 -16.62 10.83
CA HIS A 34 -12.59 -17.76 11.74
C HIS A 34 -11.75 -17.38 12.98
N PRO A 35 -12.04 -17.94 14.18
CA PRO A 35 -11.26 -17.69 15.40
C PRO A 35 -9.75 -17.85 15.22
N ASP A 36 -9.29 -18.91 14.54
CA ASP A 36 -7.85 -19.14 14.32
C ASP A 36 -7.18 -18.01 13.53
N LEU A 37 -7.85 -17.50 12.48
CA LEU A 37 -7.36 -16.36 11.69
C LEU A 37 -7.32 -15.08 12.54
N ARG A 38 -8.29 -14.91 13.44
CA ARG A 38 -8.32 -13.79 14.37
C ARG A 38 -7.17 -13.87 15.37
N ASP A 39 -6.83 -15.04 15.86
CA ASP A 39 -5.73 -15.22 16.80
C ASP A 39 -4.37 -15.06 16.11
N MET A 40 -4.23 -15.51 14.85
CA MET A 40 -3.07 -15.18 14.01
C MET A 40 -2.90 -13.66 13.82
N LEU A 41 -3.97 -12.94 13.50
CA LEU A 41 -3.97 -11.48 13.36
C LEU A 41 -3.56 -10.77 14.65
N LYS A 42 -4.06 -11.25 15.80
CA LYS A 42 -3.68 -10.68 17.11
C LYS A 42 -2.21 -10.92 17.43
N ALA A 43 -1.73 -12.14 17.20
CA ALA A 43 -0.34 -12.51 17.47
C ALA A 43 0.66 -11.67 16.68
N GLN A 44 0.30 -11.27 15.46
CA GLN A 44 1.16 -10.50 14.56
C GLN A 44 0.73 -9.03 14.38
N LYS A 45 -0.18 -8.55 15.23
CA LYS A 45 -0.83 -7.25 15.05
C LYS A 45 0.17 -6.11 14.85
N ALA A 46 1.20 -6.04 15.69
CA ALA A 46 2.19 -4.96 15.65
C ALA A 46 2.97 -4.94 14.33
N GLU A 47 3.43 -6.10 13.86
CA GLU A 47 4.15 -6.24 12.60
C GLU A 47 3.24 -5.90 11.40
N ILE A 48 1.99 -6.39 11.42
CA ILE A 48 1.01 -6.09 10.36
C ILE A 48 0.71 -4.59 10.31
N VAL A 49 0.51 -3.93 11.46
CA VAL A 49 0.32 -2.49 11.52
C VAL A 49 1.53 -1.76 10.95
N GLN A 50 2.75 -2.12 11.36
CA GLN A 50 3.98 -1.51 10.84
C GLN A 50 4.10 -1.66 9.32
N LEU A 51 3.83 -2.85 8.78
CA LEU A 51 3.83 -3.10 7.33
C LEU A 51 2.81 -2.23 6.59
N LEU A 52 1.58 -2.12 7.10
CA LEU A 52 0.54 -1.31 6.48
C LEU A 52 0.85 0.19 6.57
N VAL A 53 1.43 0.65 7.69
CA VAL A 53 1.88 2.04 7.86
C VAL A 53 3.01 2.35 6.89
N ALA A 54 4.01 1.46 6.79
CA ALA A 54 5.12 1.61 5.84
C ALA A 54 4.60 1.64 4.40
N SER A 55 3.70 0.73 4.03
CA SER A 55 3.08 0.68 2.70
C SER A 55 2.33 1.98 2.37
N LYS A 56 1.53 2.50 3.32
CA LYS A 56 0.82 3.77 3.16
C LYS A 56 1.79 4.95 2.97
N ALA A 57 2.88 4.98 3.75
CA ALA A 57 3.91 6.00 3.64
C ALA A 57 4.62 5.94 2.28
N THR A 58 4.94 4.75 1.77
CA THR A 58 5.53 4.55 0.44
C THR A 58 4.58 5.03 -0.66
N THR A 59 3.29 4.66 -0.62
CA THR A 59 2.30 5.16 -1.60
C THR A 59 2.19 6.68 -1.58
N ALA A 60 2.18 7.32 -0.40
CA ALA A 60 2.11 8.77 -0.30
C ALA A 60 3.37 9.45 -0.89
N LYS A 61 4.56 8.92 -0.59
CA LYS A 61 5.83 9.40 -1.16
C LYS A 61 5.86 9.22 -2.68
N LEU A 62 5.42 8.07 -3.17
CA LEU A 62 5.33 7.74 -4.58
C LEU A 62 4.41 8.71 -5.32
N MET A 63 3.21 8.95 -4.78
CA MET A 63 2.27 9.92 -5.34
C MET A 63 2.89 11.32 -5.44
N ALA A 64 3.55 11.77 -4.38
CA ALA A 64 4.22 13.07 -4.39
C ALA A 64 5.36 13.14 -5.41
N ALA A 65 6.14 12.06 -5.55
CA ALA A 65 7.21 11.98 -6.54
C ALA A 65 6.68 11.98 -7.98
N ALA A 66 5.60 11.23 -8.23
CA ALA A 66 4.91 11.18 -9.51
C ALA A 66 4.37 12.56 -9.91
N MET A 67 3.72 13.28 -8.98
CA MET A 67 3.24 14.64 -9.24
C MET A 67 4.36 15.63 -9.55
N ARG A 68 5.52 15.52 -8.87
CA ARG A 68 6.69 16.33 -9.20
C ARG A 68 7.23 16.03 -10.60
N ARG A 69 7.15 14.77 -11.06
CA ARG A 69 7.52 14.42 -12.44
C ARG A 69 6.58 15.05 -13.45
N CYS A 70 5.26 15.01 -13.20
CA CYS A 70 4.30 15.74 -14.03
C CYS A 70 4.62 17.24 -14.10
N ASP A 71 4.96 17.87 -12.97
CA ASP A 71 5.35 19.28 -12.94
C ASP A 71 6.62 19.55 -13.79
N GLN A 72 7.61 18.64 -13.77
CA GLN A 72 8.84 18.77 -14.58
C GLN A 72 8.58 18.73 -16.08
N PHE A 73 7.61 17.93 -16.52
CA PHE A 73 7.23 17.82 -17.93
C PHE A 73 6.12 18.80 -18.34
N ASN A 74 5.68 19.67 -17.41
CA ASN A 74 4.59 20.62 -17.60
C ASN A 74 3.28 19.94 -18.03
N ASP A 75 3.01 18.77 -17.45
CA ASP A 75 1.82 17.96 -17.73
C ASP A 75 0.54 18.68 -17.28
N GLY A 76 -0.47 18.66 -18.15
CA GLY A 76 -1.81 19.16 -17.85
C GLY A 76 -2.63 18.23 -16.94
N ASP A 77 -3.80 18.70 -16.51
CA ASP A 77 -4.63 18.02 -15.51
C ASP A 77 -5.00 16.57 -15.87
N ALA A 78 -5.27 16.29 -17.15
CA ALA A 78 -5.58 14.95 -17.61
C ALA A 78 -4.43 13.96 -17.35
N ALA A 79 -3.21 14.30 -17.77
CA ALA A 79 -2.02 13.50 -17.55
C ALA A 79 -1.72 13.30 -16.06
N ARG A 80 -1.96 14.33 -15.23
CA ARG A 80 -1.84 14.22 -13.77
C ARG A 80 -2.88 13.27 -13.16
N GLN A 81 -4.10 13.25 -13.67
CA GLN A 81 -5.14 12.32 -13.21
C GLN A 81 -4.80 10.89 -13.62
N ASP A 82 -4.31 10.68 -14.83
CA ASP A 82 -3.86 9.37 -15.30
C ASP A 82 -2.69 8.86 -14.44
N MET A 83 -1.68 9.69 -14.19
CA MET A 83 -0.55 9.35 -13.31
C MET A 83 -1.01 8.96 -11.88
N ARG A 84 -2.01 9.65 -11.32
CA ARG A 84 -2.57 9.29 -10.01
C ARG A 84 -3.24 7.91 -10.05
N ARG A 85 -3.98 7.60 -11.11
CA ARG A 85 -4.63 6.29 -11.29
C ARG A 85 -3.57 5.19 -11.39
N GLU A 86 -2.54 5.38 -12.21
CA GLU A 86 -1.45 4.42 -12.40
C GLU A 86 -0.68 4.13 -11.10
N VAL A 87 -0.40 5.15 -10.28
CA VAL A 87 0.23 4.98 -8.96
C VAL A 87 -0.63 4.11 -8.02
N LEU A 88 -1.96 4.25 -8.07
CA LEU A 88 -2.87 3.46 -7.24
C LEU A 88 -3.04 2.02 -7.74
N GLU A 89 -3.03 1.83 -9.07
CA GLU A 89 -3.09 0.52 -9.72
C GLU A 89 -1.76 -0.25 -9.63
N THR A 90 -0.64 0.45 -9.41
CA THR A 90 0.67 -0.17 -9.19
C THR A 90 0.61 -1.11 -8.00
N LEU A 91 1.02 -2.37 -8.22
CA LEU A 91 1.10 -3.41 -7.20
C LEU A 91 1.98 -2.97 -6.03
N PRO A 92 1.58 -3.21 -4.76
CA PRO A 92 2.32 -2.75 -3.59
C PRO A 92 3.81 -3.10 -3.59
N GLU A 93 4.19 -4.29 -4.07
CA GLU A 93 5.59 -4.72 -4.17
C GLU A 93 6.43 -3.89 -5.15
N LEU A 94 5.82 -3.30 -6.18
CA LEU A 94 6.51 -2.48 -7.18
C LEU A 94 6.58 -0.99 -6.81
N ARG A 95 5.82 -0.56 -5.80
CA ARG A 95 5.71 0.87 -5.45
C ARG A 95 7.01 1.46 -4.95
N GLN A 96 7.84 0.67 -4.26
CA GLN A 96 9.13 1.14 -3.76
C GLN A 96 10.10 1.36 -4.92
N ASP A 97 10.21 0.40 -5.83
CA ASP A 97 11.07 0.52 -7.03
C ASP A 97 10.63 1.70 -7.91
N LEU A 98 9.31 1.88 -8.11
CA LEU A 98 8.77 3.01 -8.86
C LEU A 98 9.04 4.35 -8.17
N LEU A 99 8.99 4.39 -6.83
CA LEU A 99 9.34 5.58 -6.07
C LEU A 99 10.82 5.93 -6.29
N ASP A 100 11.70 4.94 -6.18
CA ASP A 100 13.14 5.14 -6.38
C ASP A 100 13.44 5.60 -7.81
N TYR A 101 12.74 5.05 -8.80
CA TYR A 101 12.79 5.53 -10.18
C TYR A 101 12.38 7.01 -10.31
N PHE A 102 11.25 7.43 -9.74
CA PHE A 102 10.83 8.83 -9.80
C PHE A 102 11.75 9.78 -9.05
N LEU A 103 12.38 9.33 -7.95
CA LEU A 103 13.35 10.10 -7.17
C LEU A 103 14.73 10.16 -7.83
N SER A 104 15.08 9.19 -8.69
CA SER A 104 16.31 9.24 -9.46
C SER A 104 16.34 10.46 -10.39
N LYS A 105 17.52 11.02 -10.65
CA LYS A 105 17.66 12.12 -11.62
C LYS A 105 17.21 11.62 -13.00
N PRO A 106 16.39 12.37 -13.77
CA PRO A 106 16.20 12.05 -15.17
C PRO A 106 17.58 11.98 -15.86
N PRO A 107 17.81 11.03 -16.78
CA PRO A 107 18.97 11.13 -17.66
C PRO A 107 18.90 12.48 -18.39
N THR A 108 19.98 13.24 -18.28
CA THR A 108 20.23 14.53 -18.96
C THR A 108 20.23 14.37 -20.46
#